data_AF-A0A2G2W393-F1
#
_entry.id   AF-A0A2G2W393-F1
#
_cell.length_a   1.000
_cell.length_b   1.000
_cell.length_c   1.000
_cell.angle_alpha   90.00
_cell.angle_beta   90.00
_cell.angle_gamma   90.00
#
_symmetry.space_group_name_H-M   'P 1'
#
loop_
_entity.id
_entity.type
_entity.pdbx_description
1 polymer ?
#
loop_
_entity_poly.entity_id
_entity_poly.type
_entity_poly.pdbx_seq_one_letter_code
_entity_poly.pdbx_strand_id
1 'polypeptide(L)'
;MSNERSAPSLNERILSSLSRRSVAAHPWHDLEIGPEAPNVFNVVIEITKGSKVKYELDKKTGLIKVDRVLYSSVVYPQNYGFIPRTLCEDNDPMDVLVLMQEPVLPGCFLRARAIGLMPMIDQDIDFLDYVVLDKKNENKEVAVDEFLPPNTAAEAIQYSM
;
A
#
# COMPACT_ATOMS: atom_id res chain seq x y z
N MET A 1 1.94 -43.87 35.46
CA MET A 1 1.93 -43.91 33.99
C MET A 1 1.05 -42.78 33.50
N SER A 2 1.54 -42.10 32.48
CA SER A 2 1.27 -40.73 32.04
C SER A 2 -0.01 -40.54 31.22
N ASN A 3 -0.37 -39.24 31.09
CA ASN A 3 -1.12 -38.60 29.99
C ASN A 3 -2.66 -38.75 30.05
N GLU A 4 -3.49 -37.74 29.76
CA GLU A 4 -3.33 -36.58 28.86
C GLU A 4 -4.07 -35.34 29.38
N ARG A 5 -3.48 -34.15 29.20
CA ARG A 5 -4.20 -32.87 29.31
C ARG A 5 -5.08 -32.74 28.07
N SER A 6 -6.40 -32.75 28.25
CA SER A 6 -7.33 -32.37 27.19
C SER A 6 -7.12 -30.88 26.86
N ALA A 7 -6.43 -30.61 25.75
CA ALA A 7 -6.46 -29.29 25.14
C ALA A 7 -7.91 -29.02 24.67
N PRO A 8 -8.44 -27.79 24.83
CA PRO A 8 -9.78 -27.49 24.36
C PRO A 8 -9.86 -27.73 22.85
N SER A 9 -10.95 -28.35 22.38
CA SER A 9 -11.22 -28.56 20.96
C SER A 9 -11.17 -27.20 20.27
N LEU A 10 -10.13 -26.99 19.47
CA LEU A 10 -10.01 -25.84 18.58
C LEU A 10 -11.33 -25.70 17.82
N ASN A 11 -12.05 -24.61 18.09
CA ASN A 11 -13.35 -24.33 17.48
C ASN A 11 -13.25 -24.58 15.97
N GLU A 12 -14.06 -25.51 15.45
CA GLU A 12 -14.13 -25.81 14.02
C GLU A 12 -14.42 -24.57 13.17
N ARG A 13 -14.95 -23.50 13.79
CA ARG A 13 -15.05 -22.15 13.20
C ARG A 13 -13.69 -21.54 12.82
N ILE A 14 -12.67 -21.66 13.66
CA ILE A 14 -11.31 -21.13 13.40
C ILE A 14 -10.65 -21.93 12.26
N LEU A 15 -10.87 -23.24 12.25
CA LEU A 15 -10.43 -24.10 11.15
C LEU A 15 -11.18 -23.82 9.84
N SER A 16 -12.48 -23.50 9.90
CA SER A 16 -13.28 -23.17 8.71
C SER A 16 -12.87 -21.84 8.06
N SER A 17 -12.41 -20.85 8.84
CA SER A 17 -11.85 -19.60 8.30
C SER A 17 -10.45 -19.80 7.71
N LEU A 18 -9.69 -20.77 8.22
CA LEU A 18 -8.39 -21.16 7.67
C LEU A 18 -8.51 -22.11 6.45
N SER A 19 -9.67 -22.74 6.26
CA SER A 19 -9.89 -23.83 5.31
C SER A 19 -10.26 -23.41 3.88
N ARG A 20 -10.25 -22.12 3.50
CA ARG A 20 -10.60 -21.70 2.12
C ARG A 20 -9.64 -20.78 1.38
N ARG A 21 -8.44 -20.51 1.91
CA ARG A 21 -7.35 -19.91 1.11
C ARG A 21 -6.02 -20.56 1.47
N SER A 22 -5.69 -21.65 0.78
CA SER A 22 -4.35 -22.25 0.77
C SER A 22 -3.41 -21.55 -0.23
N VAL A 23 -3.75 -20.33 -0.65
CA VAL A 23 -2.99 -19.53 -1.59
C VAL A 23 -2.47 -18.33 -0.80
N ALA A 24 -1.18 -18.03 -0.94
CA ALA A 24 -0.60 -16.83 -0.34
C ALA A 24 -1.48 -15.62 -0.68
N ALA A 25 -1.81 -14.80 0.33
CA ALA A 25 -2.70 -13.67 0.14
C ALA A 25 -2.10 -12.72 -0.91
N HIS A 26 -2.88 -12.40 -1.94
CA HIS A 26 -2.48 -11.49 -3.00
C HIS A 26 -2.56 -10.04 -2.50
N PRO A 27 -1.43 -9.29 -2.39
CA PRO A 27 -1.43 -7.95 -1.77
C PRO A 27 -2.41 -6.97 -2.40
N TRP A 28 -2.66 -7.07 -3.71
CA TRP A 28 -3.60 -6.20 -4.41
C TRP A 28 -5.07 -6.58 -4.23
N HIS A 29 -5.43 -7.87 -4.23
CA HIS A 29 -6.83 -8.29 -4.28
C HIS A 29 -7.37 -8.71 -2.92
N ASP A 30 -6.52 -9.33 -2.09
CA ASP A 30 -6.96 -9.91 -0.82
C ASP A 30 -6.90 -8.92 0.33
N LEU A 31 -5.99 -7.94 0.28
CA LEU A 31 -5.91 -6.89 1.29
C LEU A 31 -7.11 -5.94 1.18
N GLU A 32 -7.78 -5.70 2.29
CA GLU A 32 -8.85 -4.70 2.35
C GLU A 32 -8.25 -3.28 2.36
N ILE A 33 -8.90 -2.35 1.69
CA ILE A 33 -8.51 -0.93 1.69
C ILE A 33 -8.58 -0.34 3.10
N GLY A 34 -9.54 -0.78 3.91
CA GLY A 34 -9.74 -0.34 5.29
C GLY A 34 -11.05 0.44 5.47
N PRO A 35 -11.58 0.48 6.70
CA PRO A 35 -12.95 0.94 6.98
C PRO A 35 -13.14 2.46 6.94
N GLU A 36 -12.07 3.25 6.95
CA GLU A 36 -12.10 4.73 6.95
C GLU A 36 -11.74 5.32 5.56
N ALA A 37 -11.75 4.48 4.51
CA ALA A 37 -11.54 4.93 3.14
C ALA A 37 -12.68 5.87 2.71
N PRO A 38 -12.41 6.90 1.88
CA PRO A 38 -11.13 7.21 1.21
C PRO A 38 -10.16 8.07 2.04
N ASN A 39 -10.55 8.54 3.23
CA ASN A 39 -9.71 9.45 4.03
C ASN A 39 -8.50 8.74 4.64
N VAL A 40 -8.69 7.51 5.12
CA VAL A 40 -7.63 6.69 5.70
C VAL A 40 -7.72 5.27 5.17
N PHE A 41 -6.65 4.81 4.52
CA PHE A 41 -6.59 3.52 3.84
C PHE A 41 -5.27 2.80 4.10
N ASN A 42 -5.24 1.52 3.75
CA ASN A 42 -4.06 0.69 3.75
C ASN A 42 -3.25 0.93 2.47
N VAL A 43 -1.93 0.96 2.61
CA VAL A 43 -0.98 1.12 1.51
C VAL A 43 0.04 0.00 1.60
N VAL A 44 0.31 -0.68 0.49
CA VAL A 44 1.35 -1.69 0.39
C VAL A 44 2.61 -1.03 -0.15
N ILE A 45 3.71 -1.11 0.58
CA ILE A 45 4.99 -0.50 0.20
C ILE A 45 5.72 -1.39 -0.79
N GLU A 46 6.16 -0.81 -1.89
CA GLU A 46 7.01 -1.46 -2.88
C GLU A 46 8.43 -0.94 -2.76
N ILE A 47 8.61 0.38 -2.74
CA ILE A 47 9.94 0.99 -2.75
C ILE A 47 10.23 1.64 -1.41
N THR A 48 11.29 1.17 -0.77
CA THR A 48 11.79 1.74 0.48
C THR A 48 12.47 3.08 0.24
N LYS A 49 12.20 4.04 1.13
CA LYS A 49 12.94 5.30 1.20
C LYS A 49 14.45 5.09 1.24
N GLY A 50 15.18 5.83 0.41
CA GLY A 50 16.63 5.75 0.27
C GLY A 50 17.11 4.57 -0.58
N SER A 51 16.20 3.71 -1.06
CA SER A 51 16.56 2.60 -1.95
C SER A 51 16.91 3.11 -3.36
N LYS A 52 17.79 2.37 -4.02
CA LYS A 52 18.06 2.46 -5.48
C LYS A 52 17.34 1.38 -6.28
N VAL A 53 16.74 0.41 -5.60
CA VAL A 53 16.08 -0.72 -6.23
C VAL A 53 14.61 -0.35 -6.41
N LYS A 54 14.16 -0.36 -7.66
CA LYS A 54 12.74 -0.28 -8.01
C LYS A 54 12.17 -1.69 -7.86
N TYR A 55 11.35 -1.86 -6.84
CA TYR A 55 10.53 -3.05 -6.67
C TYR A 55 9.15 -2.77 -7.24
N GLU A 56 8.50 -3.80 -7.75
CA GLU A 56 7.13 -3.75 -8.28
C GLU A 56 6.39 -5.04 -7.90
N LEU A 57 5.09 -4.94 -7.71
CA LEU A 57 4.23 -6.09 -7.57
C LEU A 57 4.09 -6.82 -8.92
N ASP A 58 4.47 -8.09 -8.95
CA ASP A 58 4.07 -8.97 -10.04
C ASP A 58 2.60 -9.37 -9.88
N LYS A 59 1.71 -8.68 -10.60
CA LYS A 59 0.25 -8.88 -10.61
C LYS A 59 -0.20 -10.32 -10.80
N LYS A 60 0.61 -11.17 -11.45
CA LYS A 60 0.27 -12.58 -11.69
C LYS A 60 0.54 -13.47 -10.48
N THR A 61 1.62 -13.19 -9.76
CA THR A 61 2.10 -14.04 -8.66
C THR A 61 1.77 -13.46 -7.28
N GLY A 62 1.48 -12.16 -7.20
CA GLY A 62 1.32 -11.44 -5.94
C GLY A 62 2.62 -11.23 -5.18
N LEU A 63 3.78 -11.50 -5.81
CA LEU A 63 5.09 -11.35 -5.20
C LEU A 63 5.74 -10.02 -5.57
N ILE A 64 6.56 -9.50 -4.67
CA ILE A 64 7.40 -8.34 -4.95
C ILE A 64 8.59 -8.78 -5.81
N LYS A 65 8.69 -8.19 -7.00
CA LYS A 65 9.74 -8.42 -7.98
C LYS A 65 10.67 -7.21 -8.02
N VAL A 66 11.96 -7.45 -8.26
CA VAL A 66 12.89 -6.38 -8.64
C VAL A 66 12.67 -6.07 -10.12
N ASP A 67 12.23 -4.85 -10.44
CA ASP A 67 12.13 -4.37 -11.81
C ASP A 67 13.51 -3.92 -12.32
N ARG A 68 14.16 -2.99 -11.61
CA ARG A 68 15.51 -2.51 -11.95
C ARG A 68 16.25 -1.88 -10.78
N VAL A 69 17.57 -1.73 -10.93
CA VAL A 69 18.43 -0.96 -10.03
C VAL A 69 18.82 0.34 -10.73
N LEU A 70 18.58 1.48 -10.08
CA LEU A 70 18.92 2.80 -10.61
C LEU A 70 20.45 2.93 -10.73
N TYR A 71 20.91 3.33 -11.92
CA TYR A 71 22.33 3.43 -12.26
C TYR A 71 23.03 4.66 -11.63
N SER A 72 22.28 5.71 -11.31
CA SER A 72 22.80 6.99 -10.82
C SER A 72 22.95 7.03 -9.28
N SER A 73 23.43 8.16 -8.76
CA SER A 73 23.39 8.46 -7.32
C SER A 73 21.99 8.82 -6.80
N VAL A 74 20.96 8.72 -7.65
CA VAL A 74 19.58 9.00 -7.29
C VAL A 74 19.03 7.86 -6.42
N VAL A 75 18.29 8.23 -5.39
CA VAL A 75 17.57 7.33 -4.49
C VAL A 75 16.12 7.82 -4.38
N TYR A 76 15.21 6.90 -4.10
CA TYR A 76 13.82 7.28 -3.84
C TYR A 76 13.75 8.08 -2.52
N PRO A 77 13.24 9.33 -2.52
CA PRO A 77 13.33 10.20 -1.35
C PRO A 77 12.35 9.82 -0.23
N GLN A 78 11.31 9.04 -0.56
CA GLN A 78 10.23 8.61 0.34
C GLN A 78 9.86 7.16 0.05
N ASN A 79 8.95 6.59 0.86
CA ASN A 79 8.43 5.26 0.59
C ASN A 79 7.35 5.35 -0.49
N TYR A 80 7.41 4.47 -1.49
CA TYR A 80 6.41 4.36 -2.54
C TYR A 80 5.66 3.04 -2.40
N GLY A 81 4.41 3.05 -2.79
CA GLY A 81 3.55 1.90 -2.73
C GLY A 81 2.27 2.13 -3.51
N PHE A 82 1.29 1.26 -3.28
CA PHE A 82 -0.02 1.35 -3.94
C PHE A 82 -1.17 1.07 -2.98
N ILE A 83 -2.37 1.50 -3.37
CA ILE A 83 -3.61 1.21 -2.65
C ILE A 83 -4.16 -0.14 -3.13
N PRO A 84 -4.37 -1.14 -2.24
CA PRO A 84 -4.98 -2.40 -2.64
C PRO A 84 -6.40 -2.18 -3.16
N ARG A 85 -6.90 -3.08 -4.01
CA ARG A 85 -8.25 -3.02 -4.62
C ARG A 85 -8.62 -1.69 -5.29
N THR A 86 -7.63 -0.97 -5.81
CA THR A 86 -7.85 0.15 -6.72
C THR A 86 -7.43 -0.23 -8.13
N LEU A 87 -8.00 0.42 -9.13
CA LEU A 87 -7.64 0.24 -10.54
C LEU A 87 -7.63 1.60 -11.24
N CYS A 88 -6.49 1.94 -11.82
CA CYS A 88 -6.30 3.12 -12.67
C CYS A 88 -6.52 2.78 -14.15
N GLU A 89 -6.57 3.81 -15.00
CA GLU A 89 -6.81 3.67 -16.45
C GLU A 89 -5.72 2.85 -17.18
N ASP A 90 -4.53 2.80 -16.61
CA ASP A 90 -3.36 2.02 -17.03
C ASP A 90 -3.44 0.52 -16.67
N ASN A 91 -4.48 0.09 -15.95
CA ASN A 91 -4.63 -1.23 -15.33
C ASN A 91 -3.62 -1.53 -14.21
N ASP A 92 -3.03 -0.52 -13.60
CA ASP A 92 -2.24 -0.62 -12.38
C ASP A 92 -3.06 -0.19 -11.15
N PRO A 93 -2.68 -0.66 -9.95
CA PRO A 93 -3.23 -0.09 -8.73
C PRO A 93 -2.81 1.38 -8.59
N MET A 94 -3.61 2.15 -7.86
CA MET A 94 -3.32 3.56 -7.62
C MET A 94 -2.04 3.74 -6.82
N ASP A 95 -1.10 4.50 -7.37
CA ASP A 95 0.22 4.76 -6.78
C ASP A 95 0.16 5.76 -5.62
N VAL A 96 1.04 5.56 -4.64
CA VAL A 96 1.07 6.31 -3.39
C VAL A 96 2.50 6.65 -2.99
N LEU A 97 2.70 7.92 -2.68
CA LEU A 97 3.87 8.45 -1.98
C LEU A 97 3.58 8.57 -0.48
N VAL A 98 4.21 7.72 0.32
CA VAL A 98 4.07 7.78 1.79
C VAL A 98 5.16 8.66 2.39
N LEU A 99 4.75 9.81 2.94
CA LEU A 99 5.62 10.70 3.69
C LEU A 99 5.88 10.10 5.07
N MET A 100 7.10 9.59 5.27
CA MET A 100 7.53 9.03 6.54
C MET A 100 9.00 9.33 6.80
N GLN A 101 9.37 9.46 8.08
CA GLN A 101 10.76 9.66 8.46
C GLN A 101 11.56 8.36 8.25
N GLU A 102 11.00 7.23 8.66
CA GLU A 102 11.62 5.91 8.60
C GLU A 102 11.38 5.18 7.26
N PRO A 103 12.37 4.39 6.79
CA PRO A 103 12.20 3.49 5.67
C PRO A 103 11.33 2.29 6.04
N VAL A 104 10.44 1.87 5.13
CA VAL A 104 9.61 0.67 5.28
C VAL A 104 10.02 -0.38 4.24
N LEU A 105 10.07 -1.65 4.65
CA LEU A 105 10.49 -2.75 3.77
C LEU A 105 9.44 -3.03 2.67
N PRO A 106 9.87 -3.48 1.48
CA PRO A 106 8.96 -3.88 0.41
C PRO A 106 8.06 -5.04 0.84
N GLY A 107 6.79 -5.00 0.44
CA GLY A 107 5.76 -5.99 0.78
C GLY A 107 5.12 -5.78 2.15
N CYS A 108 5.60 -4.85 2.98
CA CYS A 108 4.89 -4.43 4.18
C CYS A 108 3.72 -3.51 3.81
N PHE A 109 2.63 -3.58 4.58
CA PHE A 109 1.55 -2.61 4.46
C PHE A 109 1.43 -1.75 5.71
N LEU A 110 0.94 -0.53 5.55
CA LEU A 110 0.72 0.42 6.63
C LEU A 110 -0.58 1.18 6.41
N ARG A 111 -1.04 1.88 7.44
CA ARG A 111 -2.25 2.69 7.39
C ARG A 111 -1.90 4.17 7.23
N ALA A 112 -2.50 4.82 6.25
CA ALA A 112 -2.08 6.14 5.83
C ALA A 112 -3.31 7.04 5.54
N ARG A 113 -3.16 8.35 5.77
CA ARG A 113 -4.20 9.38 5.56
C ARG A 113 -3.88 10.24 4.34
N ALA A 114 -4.83 10.38 3.41
CA ALA A 114 -4.69 11.24 2.24
C ALA A 114 -4.53 12.72 2.64
N ILE A 115 -3.57 13.42 2.02
CA ILE A 115 -3.30 14.84 2.26
C ILE A 115 -3.40 15.64 0.99
N GLY A 116 -3.04 15.04 -0.14
CA GLY A 116 -3.11 15.71 -1.42
C GLY A 116 -2.88 14.75 -2.55
N LEU A 117 -3.14 15.28 -3.73
CA LEU A 117 -3.04 14.56 -4.99
C LEU A 117 -2.11 15.33 -5.93
N MET A 118 -1.17 14.60 -6.52
CA MET A 118 -0.20 15.10 -7.47
C MET A 118 -0.53 14.50 -8.83
N PRO A 119 -1.04 15.29 -9.78
CA PRO A 119 -1.16 14.82 -11.15
C PRO A 119 0.25 14.68 -11.72
N MET A 120 0.60 13.48 -12.18
CA MET A 120 1.83 13.19 -12.88
C MET A 120 1.49 12.77 -14.30
N ILE A 121 2.15 13.34 -15.30
CA ILE A 121 2.02 12.88 -16.68
C ILE A 121 3.21 11.95 -16.95
N ASP A 122 2.99 10.64 -17.07
CA ASP A 122 4.00 9.72 -17.59
C ASP A 122 3.56 9.25 -18.98
N GLN A 123 4.41 9.50 -19.98
CA GLN A 123 4.24 9.04 -21.37
C GLN A 123 2.80 9.21 -21.94
N ASP A 124 2.24 10.41 -21.81
CA ASP A 124 0.92 10.83 -22.32
C ASP A 124 -0.31 10.24 -21.58
N ILE A 125 -0.12 9.64 -20.40
CA ILE A 125 -1.20 9.19 -19.51
C ILE A 125 -1.11 9.98 -18.19
N ASP A 126 -2.25 10.47 -17.71
CA ASP A 126 -2.37 11.15 -16.42
C ASP A 126 -2.35 10.10 -15.30
N PHE A 127 -1.23 9.96 -14.61
CA PHE A 127 -1.10 9.23 -13.35
C PHE A 127 -1.44 10.14 -12.18
N LEU A 128 -1.99 9.55 -11.11
CA LEU A 128 -2.37 10.26 -9.90
C LEU A 128 -1.53 9.72 -8.75
N ASP A 129 -0.54 10.50 -8.33
CA ASP A 129 0.28 10.18 -7.16
C ASP A 129 -0.35 10.79 -5.90
N TYR A 130 -0.57 9.99 -4.86
CA TYR A 130 -1.14 10.47 -3.60
C TYR A 130 -0.06 10.74 -2.58
N VAL A 131 -0.13 11.88 -1.91
CA VAL A 131 0.70 12.16 -0.74
C VAL A 131 -0.05 11.73 0.51
N VAL A 132 0.53 10.78 1.24
CA VAL A 132 -0.14 10.12 2.35
C VAL A 132 0.77 10.09 3.58
N LEU A 133 0.25 10.50 4.74
CA LEU A 133 0.98 10.44 6.03
C LEU A 133 0.54 9.19 6.80
N ASP A 134 1.50 8.53 7.44
CA ASP A 134 1.19 7.47 8.40
C ASP A 134 0.33 8.01 9.55
N LYS A 135 -0.78 7.31 9.82
CA LYS A 135 -1.68 7.60 10.94
C LYS A 135 -0.97 7.53 12.28
N LYS A 136 0.19 6.89 12.45
CA LYS A 136 0.91 6.94 13.75
C LYS A 136 1.71 8.23 13.97
N ASN A 137 1.86 9.07 12.94
CA ASN A 137 2.65 10.30 12.98
C ASN A 137 1.77 11.56 13.05
N GLU A 138 0.60 11.48 13.70
CA GLU A 138 -0.51 12.46 13.72
C GLU A 138 -0.13 13.91 14.11
N ASN A 139 1.11 14.15 14.56
CA ASN A 139 1.53 15.40 15.20
C ASN A 139 2.38 16.34 14.33
N LYS A 140 2.35 16.21 13.00
CA LYS A 140 3.02 17.19 12.12
C LYS A 140 2.06 17.69 11.05
N GLU A 141 1.73 18.98 11.14
CA GLU A 141 1.25 19.72 9.98
C GLU A 141 2.34 19.68 8.92
N VAL A 142 2.07 19.00 7.80
CA VAL A 142 2.92 19.07 6.62
C VAL A 142 2.27 20.10 5.72
N ALA A 143 2.85 21.29 5.68
CA ALA A 143 2.51 22.27 4.65
C ALA A 143 2.98 21.69 3.31
N VAL A 144 2.04 21.49 2.40
CA VAL A 144 2.34 21.03 1.04
C VAL A 144 1.68 22.02 0.09
N ASP A 145 2.47 22.95 -0.45
CA ASP A 145 1.98 24.13 -1.15
C ASP A 145 1.62 23.88 -2.63
N GLU A 146 1.97 22.72 -3.19
CA GLU A 146 1.86 22.41 -4.64
C GLU A 146 0.92 21.25 -5.00
N PHE A 147 0.14 20.72 -4.04
CA PHE A 147 -0.74 19.56 -4.27
C PHE A 147 -2.21 19.96 -4.39
N LEU A 148 -2.99 19.18 -5.16
CA LEU A 148 -4.45 19.28 -5.13
C LEU A 148 -4.96 18.93 -3.72
N PRO A 149 -6.05 19.59 -3.26
CA PRO A 149 -6.49 19.49 -1.87
C PRO A 149 -6.94 18.06 -1.50
N PRO A 150 -6.95 17.71 -0.19
CA PRO A 150 -7.28 16.37 0.28
C PRO A 150 -8.66 15.85 -0.20
N ASN A 151 -9.63 16.75 -0.43
CA ASN A 151 -10.95 16.37 -0.92
C ASN A 151 -10.88 15.79 -2.35
N THR A 152 -10.06 16.36 -3.22
CA THR A 152 -9.85 15.86 -4.58
C THR A 152 -9.14 14.50 -4.56
N ALA A 153 -8.21 14.31 -3.62
CA ALA A 153 -7.60 13.00 -3.38
C ALA A 153 -8.64 11.96 -2.91
N ALA A 154 -9.49 12.34 -1.96
CA ALA A 154 -10.55 11.45 -1.46
C ALA A 154 -11.53 11.04 -2.56
N GLU A 155 -11.94 11.97 -3.42
CA GLU A 155 -12.81 11.71 -4.57
C GLU A 155 -12.16 10.75 -5.57
N ALA A 156 -10.89 10.97 -5.94
CA ALA A 156 -10.19 10.12 -6.90
C ALA A 156 -9.96 8.68 -6.39
N ILE A 157 -9.67 8.51 -5.09
CA ILE A 157 -9.67 7.18 -4.45
C ILE A 157 -11.07 6.57 -4.54
N GLN A 158 -12.11 7.33 -4.25
CA GLN A 158 -13.48 6.82 -4.30
C GLN A 158 -13.92 6.37 -5.70
N TYR A 159 -13.47 7.02 -6.77
CA TYR A 159 -13.78 6.62 -8.14
C TYR A 159 -12.98 5.38 -8.61
N SER A 160 -11.88 5.05 -7.95
CA SER A 160 -10.99 3.94 -8.33
C SER A 160 -11.20 2.65 -7.53
N MET A 161 -12.01 2.70 -6.46
CA MET A 161 -12.48 1.53 -5.69
C MET A 161 -13.61 0.79 -6.41
#